data_AF-A0A4Q3W4B8-F1
#
_entry.id   AF-A0A4Q3W4B8-F1
#
_cell.length_a   1.000
_cell.length_b   1.000
_cell.length_c   1.000
_cell.angle_alpha   90.00
_cell.angle_beta   90.00
_cell.angle_gamma   90.00
#
_symmetry.space_group_name_H-M   'P 1'
#
loop_
_entity.id
_entity.type
_entity.pdbx_description
1 polymer ?
#
loop_
_entity_poly.entity_id
_entity_poly.type
_entity_poly.pdbx_seq_one_letter_code
_entity_poly.pdbx_strand_id
1 'polypeptide(L)' 'SPIGVNKIIVEEGINGFFCKTEEEWYQNIEKLLLNANLRKQLGLNGRSMVESRYSLRSNSENFLQLFS' A
#
# COMPACT_ATOMS: atom_id res chain seq x y z
N SER A 1 -5.43 0.25 11.97
CA SER A 1 -5.14 -0.39 10.67
C SER A 1 -3.72 -0.93 10.50
N PRO A 2 -2.67 -0.59 11.30
CA PRO A 2 -1.37 -1.27 11.14
C PRO A 2 -1.46 -2.66 11.76
N ILE A 3 -2.00 -3.64 11.04
CA ILE A 3 -2.16 -5.03 11.49
C ILE A 3 -1.63 -5.97 10.41
N GLY A 4 -0.86 -6.99 10.80
CA GLY A 4 -0.33 -8.00 9.89
C GLY A 4 0.49 -7.42 8.74
N VAL A 5 0.27 -7.94 7.54
CA VAL A 5 0.97 -7.53 6.31
C VAL A 5 0.78 -6.06 5.95
N ASN A 6 -0.27 -5.40 6.44
CA ASN A 6 -0.49 -3.98 6.19
C ASN A 6 0.64 -3.12 6.76
N LYS A 7 1.30 -3.56 7.85
CA LYS A 7 2.49 -2.88 8.40
C LYS A 7 3.71 -2.92 7.48
N ILE A 8 3.75 -3.89 6.57
CA ILE A 8 4.88 -4.15 5.66
C ILE A 8 4.60 -3.51 4.30
N ILE A 9 3.33 -3.54 3.88
CA ILE A 9 2.86 -3.06 2.58
C ILE A 9 2.68 -1.53 2.60
N VAL A 10 2.07 -0.97 3.65
CA VAL A 10 1.78 0.46 3.68
C VAL A 10 3.01 1.25 4.14
N GLU A 11 3.37 2.23 3.32
CA GLU A 11 4.33 3.28 3.62
C GLU A 11 3.57 4.58 3.85
N GLU A 12 3.65 5.10 5.08
CA GLU A 12 2.87 6.25 5.56
C GLU A 12 3.03 7.47 4.65
N GLY A 13 1.91 7.97 4.10
CA GLY A 13 1.86 9.12 3.20
C GLY A 13 2.37 8.88 1.77
N ILE A 14 2.93 7.70 1.47
CA ILE A 14 3.47 7.37 0.15
C ILE A 14 2.45 6.58 -0.66
N ASN A 15 1.97 5.47 -0.11
CA ASN A 15 1.00 4.58 -0.78
C ASN A 15 -0.23 4.28 0.10
N GLY A 16 -0.32 4.90 1.28
CA GLY A 16 -1.44 4.77 2.20
C GLY A 16 -1.20 5.53 3.49
N PHE A 17 -2.14 5.40 4.44
CA PHE A 17 -2.04 5.96 5.78
C PHE A 17 -2.42 4.90 6.80
N PHE A 18 -1.76 4.91 7.95
CA PHE A 18 -2.15 4.15 9.11
C PHE A 18 -3.11 4.98 9.97
N CYS A 19 -4.18 4.34 10.43
CA CYS A 19 -5.14 4.92 11.35
C CYS A 19 -5.30 3.99 12.54
N LYS A 20 -5.15 4.49 13.75
CA LYS A 20 -5.37 3.82 15.03
C LYS A 20 -6.71 4.22 15.66
N THR A 21 -7.26 5.36 15.28
CA THR A 21 -8.54 5.88 15.79
C THR A 21 -9.54 6.14 14.66
N GLU A 22 -10.82 6.26 15.00
CA GLU A 22 -11.87 6.65 14.05
C GLU A 22 -11.67 8.08 13.51
N GLU A 23 -11.19 9.00 14.35
CA GLU A 23 -10.85 10.36 13.95
C GLU A 23 -9.78 10.39 12.85
N GLU A 24 -8.72 9.58 13.00
CA GLU A 24 -7.66 9.47 12.00
C GLU A 24 -8.19 8.88 10.69
N TRP A 25 -9.15 7.96 10.75
CA TRP A 25 -9.85 7.46 9.57
C TRP A 25 -10.65 8.56 8.89
N TYR A 26 -11.46 9.31 9.64
CA TYR A 26 -12.25 10.41 9.09
C TYR A 26 -11.37 11.45 8.40
N GLN A 27 -10.33 11.93 9.10
CA GLN A 27 -9.41 12.94 8.59
C GLN A 27 -8.67 12.49 7.32
N ASN A 28 -8.15 11.26 7.30
CA ASN A 28 -7.42 10.76 6.13
C ASN A 28 -8.35 10.51 4.94
N ILE A 29 -9.56 10.02 5.16
CA ILE A 29 -10.55 9.87 4.09
C ILE A 29 -10.98 11.24 3.56
N GLU A 30 -11.27 12.21 4.42
CA GLU A 30 -11.61 13.58 4.03
C GLU A 30 -10.46 14.22 3.22
N LYS A 31 -9.22 14.12 3.71
CA LYS A 31 -8.02 14.58 3.00
C LYS A 31 -7.90 13.97 1.62
N LEU A 32 -8.15 12.66 1.49
CA LEU A 32 -8.17 11.99 0.21
C LEU A 32 -9.30 12.53 -0.65
N LEU A 33 -10.55 12.61 -0.17
CA LEU A 33 -11.72 13.09 -0.93
C LEU A 33 -11.51 14.52 -1.47
N LEU A 34 -10.93 15.41 -0.68
CA LEU A 34 -10.70 16.81 -1.06
C LEU A 34 -9.48 17.00 -1.97
N ASN A 35 -8.56 16.04 -2.06
CA ASN A 35 -7.34 16.16 -2.86
C ASN A 35 -7.18 15.02 -3.89
N ALA A 36 -7.70 15.25 -5.10
CA ALA A 36 -7.64 14.28 -6.18
C ALA A 36 -6.21 13.93 -6.64
N ASN A 37 -5.27 14.88 -6.59
CA ASN A 37 -3.88 14.64 -6.95
C ASN A 37 -3.21 13.70 -5.95
N LEU A 38 -3.43 13.93 -4.65
CA LEU A 38 -2.93 13.04 -3.59
C LEU A 38 -3.46 11.61 -3.79
N ARG A 39 -4.77 11.44 -4.05
CA ARG A 39 -5.34 10.11 -4.34
C ARG A 39 -4.64 9.42 -5.51
N LYS A 40 -4.41 10.16 -6.59
CA LYS A 40 -3.73 9.64 -7.79
C LYS A 40 -2.29 9.23 -7.48
N GLN A 41 -1.54 10.07 -6.77
CA GLN A 41 -0.16 9.79 -6.38
C GLN A 41 -0.06 8.53 -5.52
N LEU A 42 -0.87 8.44 -4.45
CA LEU A 42 -0.87 7.28 -3.57
C LEU A 42 -1.25 5.99 -4.32
N GLY A 43 -2.26 6.06 -5.20
CA GLY A 43 -2.66 4.92 -6.03
C GLY A 43 -1.56 4.44 -6.98
N LEU A 44 -0.84 5.36 -7.63
CA LEU A 44 0.29 5.03 -8.51
C LEU A 44 1.44 4.39 -7.73
N ASN A 45 1.80 4.96 -6.58
CA ASN A 45 2.84 4.42 -5.71
C ASN A 45 2.48 3.03 -5.19
N GLY A 46 1.23 2.83 -4.75
CA GLY A 46 0.72 1.54 -4.30
C GLY A 46 0.79 0.50 -5.42
N ARG A 47 0.37 0.86 -6.63
CA ARG A 47 0.46 -0.03 -7.79
C ARG A 47 1.90 -0.42 -8.13
N SER A 48 2.81 0.56 -8.19
CA SER A 48 4.22 0.29 -8.49
C SER A 48 4.87 -0.64 -7.46
N MET A 49 4.51 -0.51 -6.18
CA MET A 49 5.02 -1.38 -5.13
C MET A 49 4.47 -2.81 -5.26
N VAL A 50 3.17 -2.97 -5.55
CA VAL A 50 2.59 -4.29 -5.81
C VAL A 50 3.23 -4.96 -7.03
N GLU A 51 3.41 -4.24 -8.13
CA GLU A 51 4.01 -4.78 -9.34
C GLU A 51 5.46 -5.23 -9.11
N SER A 52 6.23 -4.50 -8.31
CA SER A 52 7.65 -4.81 -8.05
C SER A 52 7.89 -5.88 -6.99
N ARG A 53 6.98 -6.06 -6.01
CA ARG A 53 7.21 -6.95 -4.86
C ARG A 53 6.24 -8.13 -4.76
N TYR A 54 5.02 -7.98 -5.28
CA TYR A 54 3.93 -8.92 -5.05
C TYR A 54 3.28 -9.44 -6.34
N SER A 55 3.85 -9.16 -7.51
CA SER A 55 3.37 -9.69 -8.78
C SER A 55 3.83 -11.14 -8.99
N LEU A 56 3.11 -11.87 -9.86
CA LEU A 56 3.55 -13.20 -10.28
C LEU A 56 4.96 -13.17 -10.87
N ARG A 57 5.29 -12.09 -11.60
CA ARG A 57 6.61 -11.85 -12.16
C ARG A 57 7.66 -11.63 -11.06
N SER A 58 7.38 -10.81 -10.05
CA SER A 58 8.35 -10.59 -8.97
C SER A 58 8.51 -11.80 -8.06
N ASN A 59 7.52 -12.69 -7.99
CA ASN A 59 7.56 -13.88 -7.17
C ASN A 59 8.06 -15.15 -7.90
N SER A 60 8.35 -15.08 -9.19
CA SER A 60 8.71 -16.27 -9.98
C SER A 60 9.97 -16.95 -9.49
N GLU A 61 10.99 -16.17 -9.11
CA GLU A 61 12.26 -16.72 -8.58
C GLU A 61 12.05 -17.47 -7.27
N ASN A 62 11.30 -16.88 -6.33
CA ASN A 62 10.96 -17.53 -5.05
C ASN A 62 10.21 -18.85 -5.27
N PHE A 63 9.31 -18.89 -6.25
CA PHE A 63 8.55 -20.11 -6.56
C PHE A 63 9.45 -21.20 -7.15
N LEU A 64 10.35 -20.86 -8.07
CA LEU A 64 11.27 -21.81 -8.68
C LEU A 64 12.25 -22.41 -7.66
N GLN A 65 12.66 -21.63 -6.65
CA GLN A 65 13.50 -22.10 -5.54
C GLN A 65 12.86 -23.22 -4.70
N LEU A 66 11.54 -23.43 -4.79
CA LEU A 66 10.88 -24.54 -4.08
C LEU A 66 11.19 -25.92 -4.68
N PHE A 67 11.73 -25.96 -5.91
CA PHE A 67 11.97 -27.19 -6.67
C PHE A 67 13.47 -27.43 -6.96
N SER A 68 14.35 -26.63 -6.39
CA SER A 68 15.80 -26.73 -6.49
C SER A 68 16.43 -27.28 -5.22
#